data_AF-A0A4U7BJZ5-F1
#
_entry.id   AF-A0A4U7BJZ5-F1
#
_cell.length_a   1.000
_cell.length_b   1.000
_cell.length_c   1.000
_cell.angle_alpha   90.00
_cell.angle_beta   90.00
_cell.angle_gamma   90.00
#
_symmetry.space_group_name_H-M   'P 1'
#
loop_
_entity.id
_entity.type
_entity.pdbx_description
1 polymer ?
#
loop_
_entity_poly.entity_id
_entity_poly.type
_entity_poly.pdbx_seq_one_letter_code
_entity_poly.pdbx_strand_id
1 'polypeptide(L)'
;MLDNIGNLNISLSYPFLFLILVAIVLLLCSAFWKFHRTFYIATCSLSLIVSTFLILNNVDEQGLGFKKAFLGTLNNDIVSFYASLVILCFSFLYLLMQKDEDKGEFYSLFMFMVSSLLLMVSSSNLILIFIGLEASSLALYTLIAMRGTNNAVSSAIKYFSVAAVGSGFFVMASALIYMKTGTLDLDSKLALEKDPLILTAGVMIFVLCAIKLSLAPFHFWLKDVYFAAHSNLAAFISVVPKIAMFVVVVRLFEFLNYLDFESIIGVLAIFSMLAAAIAALSQKDAKKVFAYSSVVHSSFVLAACIPLLSVKDDILNPIFIYWTFFSFANYGVFLILSTFKSSSFDEFNALLTKKPLIALSLTFCVLSLAGIPPFGAFWGKVIVLKTLITTDYWYLAIFMALASVLMLYSYLKIVIHALFIKTEPKVCVQLNFIQSFILALCTLISIFALFLLFKI
;
A
#
# COMPACT_ATOMS: atom_id res chain seq x y z
N MET A 1 4.22 27.42 31.65
CA MET A 1 4.95 26.70 30.57
C MET A 1 4.86 25.19 30.73
N LEU A 2 4.96 24.61 31.93
CA LEU A 2 4.81 23.17 32.16
C LEU A 2 3.35 22.66 32.00
N ASP A 3 2.34 23.51 32.28
CA ASP A 3 0.92 23.14 32.10
C ASP A 3 0.51 22.94 30.63
N ASN A 4 1.29 23.44 29.67
CA ASN A 4 1.05 23.21 28.24
C ASN A 4 1.53 21.84 27.75
N ILE A 5 2.37 21.13 28.53
CA ILE A 5 2.91 19.83 28.11
C ILE A 5 1.84 18.74 28.18
N GLY A 6 0.93 18.81 29.15
CA GLY A 6 -0.22 17.92 29.24
C GLY A 6 -1.15 18.00 28.01
N ASN A 7 -1.25 19.19 27.40
CA ASN A 7 -2.06 19.44 26.21
C ASN A 7 -1.40 18.96 24.89
N LEU A 8 -0.12 18.58 24.90
CA LEU A 8 0.58 18.12 23.68
C LEU A 8 0.24 16.67 23.32
N ASN A 9 -0.29 15.88 24.26
CA ASN A 9 -0.70 14.48 24.06
C ASN A 9 0.35 13.65 23.31
N ILE A 10 1.58 13.69 23.83
CA ILE A 10 2.79 13.12 23.19
C ILE A 10 2.66 11.60 22.96
N SER A 11 1.78 10.93 23.69
CA SER A 11 1.50 9.50 23.57
C SER A 11 1.15 9.04 22.15
N LEU A 12 0.50 9.91 21.36
CA LEU A 12 0.19 9.62 19.96
C LEU A 12 1.42 9.51 19.07
N SER A 13 2.54 10.14 19.46
CA SER A 13 3.78 10.12 18.68
C SER A 13 4.69 8.92 18.99
N TYR A 14 4.45 8.21 20.09
CA TYR A 14 5.31 7.10 20.52
C TYR A 14 5.50 6.00 19.48
N PRO A 15 4.47 5.55 18.73
CA PRO A 15 4.63 4.42 17.81
C PRO A 15 5.70 4.67 16.73
N PHE A 16 5.72 5.85 16.10
CA PHE A 16 6.71 6.14 15.07
C PHE A 16 8.05 6.62 15.65
N LEU A 17 8.06 7.39 16.75
CA LEU A 17 9.30 7.81 17.40
C LEU A 17 10.11 6.62 17.94
N PHE A 18 9.42 5.62 18.50
CA PHE A 18 10.06 4.39 18.96
C PHE A 18 10.76 3.64 17.83
N LEU A 19 10.10 3.52 16.67
CA LEU A 19 10.69 2.87 15.49
C LEU A 19 11.88 3.66 14.93
N ILE A 20 11.84 5.00 14.97
CA ILE A 20 12.98 5.86 14.61
C ILE A 20 14.16 5.61 15.54
N LEU A 21 13.93 5.53 16.85
CA LEU A 21 14.97 5.26 17.83
C LEU A 21 15.60 3.88 17.58
N VAL A 22 14.78 2.86 17.36
CA VAL A 22 15.25 1.51 17.01
C VAL A 22 16.06 1.53 15.70
N ALA A 23 15.61 2.27 14.68
CA ALA A 23 16.33 2.41 13.42
C ALA A 23 17.74 3.01 13.60
N ILE A 24 17.87 4.05 14.43
CA ILE A 24 19.15 4.70 14.76
C ILE A 24 20.05 3.73 15.53
N VAL A 25 19.51 3.04 16.54
CA VAL A 25 20.26 2.05 17.33
C VAL A 25 20.75 0.92 16.43
N LEU A 26 19.91 0.40 15.54
CA LEU A 26 20.31 -0.63 14.58
C LEU A 26 21.41 -0.15 13.64
N LEU A 27 21.34 1.09 13.16
CA LEU A 27 22.37 1.68 12.30
C LEU A 27 23.71 1.75 13.04
N LEU A 28 23.72 2.30 14.25
CA LEU A 28 24.91 2.40 15.09
C LEU A 28 25.48 1.02 15.43
N CYS A 29 24.63 0.09 15.86
CA CYS A 29 25.04 -1.29 16.14
C CYS A 29 25.65 -1.96 14.91
N SER A 30 25.07 -1.76 13.73
CA SER A 30 25.59 -2.34 12.48
C SER A 30 26.92 -1.75 12.02
N ALA A 31 27.20 -0.49 12.40
CA ALA A 31 28.47 0.17 12.11
C ALA A 31 29.65 -0.41 12.93
N PHE A 32 29.39 -0.80 14.18
CA PHE A 32 30.42 -1.36 15.06
C PHE A 32 30.50 -2.89 15.02
N TRP A 33 29.37 -3.58 14.84
CA TRP A 33 29.28 -5.03 14.93
C TRP A 33 28.50 -5.65 13.78
N LYS A 34 28.98 -6.80 13.30
CA LYS A 34 28.30 -7.62 12.29
C LYS A 34 27.48 -8.71 12.99
N PHE A 35 26.19 -8.49 13.13
CA PHE A 35 25.25 -9.49 13.63
C PHE A 35 24.72 -10.40 12.53
N HIS A 36 24.29 -11.60 12.92
CA HIS A 36 23.55 -12.48 12.02
C HIS A 36 22.16 -11.89 11.71
N ARG A 37 21.65 -12.17 10.51
CA ARG A 37 20.33 -11.70 10.05
C ARG A 37 19.18 -11.93 11.03
N THR A 38 19.19 -13.05 11.72
CA THR A 38 18.16 -13.42 12.70
C THR A 38 18.04 -12.39 13.82
N PHE A 39 19.15 -11.78 14.25
CA PHE A 39 19.15 -10.70 15.23
C PHE A 39 18.44 -9.45 14.71
N TYR A 40 18.75 -9.03 13.48
CA TYR A 40 18.09 -7.88 12.85
C TYR A 40 16.59 -8.12 12.63
N ILE A 41 16.20 -9.32 12.17
CA ILE A 41 14.78 -9.67 11.99
C ILE A 41 14.07 -9.73 13.34
N ALA A 42 14.68 -10.31 14.38
CA ALA A 42 14.08 -10.41 15.70
C ALA A 42 13.89 -9.03 16.35
N THR A 43 14.89 -8.16 16.27
CA THR A 43 14.82 -6.79 16.83
C THR A 43 13.79 -5.94 16.09
N CYS A 44 13.80 -5.94 14.75
CA CYS A 44 12.77 -5.24 13.96
C CYS A 44 11.37 -5.80 14.23
N SER A 45 11.20 -7.12 14.23
CA SER A 45 9.88 -7.73 14.44
C SER A 45 9.33 -7.46 15.85
N LEU A 46 10.16 -7.53 16.89
CA LEU A 46 9.80 -7.14 18.25
C LEU A 46 9.40 -5.65 18.31
N SER A 47 10.16 -4.78 17.65
CA SER A 47 9.86 -3.34 17.66
C SER A 47 8.54 -3.01 16.96
N LEU A 48 8.19 -3.72 15.88
CA LEU A 48 6.88 -3.59 15.24
C LEU A 48 5.76 -4.05 16.17
N ILE A 49 5.93 -5.16 16.89
CA ILE A 49 4.95 -5.64 17.89
C ILE A 49 4.75 -4.59 19.00
N VAL A 50 5.84 -4.03 19.54
CA VAL A 50 5.76 -2.96 20.54
C VAL A 50 5.02 -1.74 19.96
N SER A 51 5.31 -1.32 18.73
CA SER A 51 4.60 -0.22 18.09
C SER A 51 3.11 -0.50 17.88
N THR A 52 2.72 -1.74 17.55
CA THR A 52 1.29 -2.11 17.49
C THR A 52 0.62 -2.02 18.84
N PHE A 53 1.28 -2.48 19.91
CA PHE A 53 0.76 -2.39 21.27
C PHE A 53 0.59 -0.93 21.73
N LEU A 54 1.55 -0.05 21.39
CA LEU A 54 1.44 1.39 21.67
C LEU A 54 0.24 2.03 20.95
N ILE A 55 -0.04 1.62 19.71
CA ILE A 55 -1.22 2.11 18.97
C ILE A 55 -2.52 1.63 19.62
N LEU A 56 -2.58 0.35 20.03
CA LEU A 56 -3.76 -0.21 20.69
C LEU A 56 -4.04 0.44 22.04
N ASN A 57 -3.01 0.77 22.82
CA ASN A 57 -3.16 1.47 24.10
C ASN A 57 -3.62 2.92 23.95
N ASN A 58 -3.50 3.51 22.77
CA ASN A 58 -3.98 4.86 22.50
C ASN A 58 -5.48 4.92 22.18
N VAL A 59 -6.18 3.78 22.13
CA VAL A 59 -7.63 3.67 21.96
C VAL A 59 -8.32 3.89 23.32
N ASP A 60 -9.28 4.81 23.39
CA ASP A 60 -9.99 5.15 24.64
C ASP A 60 -11.04 4.10 25.04
N GLU A 61 -11.36 4.04 26.34
CA GLU A 61 -12.42 3.19 26.91
C GLU A 61 -13.82 3.49 26.37
N GLN A 62 -14.05 4.67 25.77
CA GLN A 62 -15.31 5.06 25.11
C GLN A 62 -15.34 4.75 23.59
N GLY A 63 -14.29 4.12 23.04
CA GLY A 63 -14.16 3.77 21.62
C GLY A 63 -13.00 4.49 20.91
N LEU A 64 -12.99 4.42 19.58
CA LEU A 64 -12.02 5.11 18.70
C LEU A 64 -12.23 6.65 18.76
N GLY A 65 -11.92 7.25 19.89
CA GLY A 65 -12.01 8.69 20.09
C GLY A 65 -10.98 9.44 19.24
N PHE A 66 -11.44 10.49 18.57
CA PHE A 66 -10.62 11.44 17.82
C PHE A 66 -9.68 12.20 18.77
N LYS A 67 -8.52 11.61 19.08
CA LYS A 67 -7.47 12.33 19.80
C LYS A 67 -6.61 13.10 18.82
N LYS A 68 -6.41 14.38 19.10
CA LYS A 68 -5.40 15.20 18.45
C LYS A 68 -4.19 15.36 19.37
N ALA A 69 -3.00 15.38 18.78
CA ALA A 69 -1.74 15.70 19.45
C ALA A 69 -1.03 16.86 18.74
N PHE A 70 -0.12 17.51 19.46
CA PHE A 70 0.64 18.66 18.96
C PHE A 70 -0.24 19.74 18.33
N LEU A 71 -1.17 20.31 19.11
CA LEU A 71 -2.04 21.42 18.66
C LEU A 71 -2.90 21.10 17.42
N GLY A 72 -3.13 19.83 17.10
CA GLY A 72 -3.99 19.42 15.98
C GLY A 72 -3.24 18.94 14.74
N THR A 73 -1.91 18.86 14.76
CA THR A 73 -1.13 18.42 13.59
C THR A 73 -1.06 16.90 13.44
N LEU A 74 -1.27 16.16 14.54
CA LEU A 74 -1.36 14.71 14.55
C LEU A 74 -2.77 14.29 14.96
N ASN A 75 -3.41 13.48 14.13
CA ASN A 75 -4.76 12.98 14.33
C ASN A 75 -4.73 11.45 14.46
N ASN A 76 -5.39 10.93 15.50
CA ASN A 76 -5.65 9.50 15.69
C ASN A 76 -7.12 9.20 15.43
N ASP A 77 -7.46 9.15 14.14
CA ASP A 77 -8.79 8.82 13.63
C ASP A 77 -8.87 7.33 13.27
N ILE A 78 -10.09 6.84 13.03
CA ILE A 78 -10.36 5.46 12.60
C ILE A 78 -9.56 5.10 11.34
N VAL A 79 -9.47 6.04 10.40
CA VAL A 79 -8.74 5.93 9.13
C VAL A 79 -7.24 5.72 9.39
N SER A 80 -6.64 6.54 10.25
CA SER A 80 -5.22 6.43 10.58
C SER A 80 -4.91 5.19 11.41
N PHE A 81 -5.79 4.84 12.35
CA PHE A 81 -5.66 3.65 13.17
C PHE A 81 -5.65 2.38 12.29
N TYR A 82 -6.64 2.23 11.41
CA TYR A 82 -6.72 1.08 10.51
C TYR A 82 -5.50 1.00 9.58
N ALA A 83 -5.16 2.11 8.91
CA ALA A 83 -4.02 2.13 8.00
C ALA A 83 -2.71 1.82 8.73
N SER A 84 -2.53 2.30 9.97
CA SER A 84 -1.36 1.97 10.79
C SER A 84 -1.27 0.47 11.12
N LEU A 85 -2.39 -0.18 11.43
CA LEU A 85 -2.44 -1.63 11.65
C LEU A 85 -2.09 -2.41 10.38
N VAL A 86 -2.61 -2.00 9.22
CA VAL A 86 -2.26 -2.61 7.92
C VAL A 86 -0.76 -2.44 7.65
N ILE A 87 -0.22 -1.23 7.81
CA ILE A 87 1.20 -0.94 7.61
C ILE A 87 2.06 -1.85 8.49
N LEU A 88 1.77 -1.93 9.78
CA LEU A 88 2.57 -2.73 10.73
C LEU A 88 2.43 -4.23 10.48
N CYS A 89 1.22 -4.73 10.21
CA CYS A 89 0.97 -6.14 9.92
C CYS A 89 1.74 -6.60 8.67
N PHE A 90 1.62 -5.87 7.56
CA PHE A 90 2.29 -6.24 6.31
C PHE A 90 3.80 -5.94 6.32
N SER A 91 4.27 -5.01 7.17
CA SER A 91 5.69 -4.83 7.48
C SER A 91 6.27 -6.01 8.26
N PHE A 92 5.52 -6.53 9.23
CA PHE A 92 5.91 -7.70 10.01
C PHE A 92 5.96 -8.96 9.12
N LEU A 93 4.93 -9.19 8.30
CA LEU A 93 4.92 -10.30 7.33
C LEU A 93 6.09 -10.22 6.35
N TYR A 94 6.42 -9.02 5.86
CA TYR A 94 7.55 -8.79 4.97
C TYR A 94 8.89 -9.20 5.63
N LEU A 95 9.14 -8.79 6.88
CA LEU A 95 10.37 -9.16 7.60
C LEU A 95 10.51 -10.67 7.78
N LEU A 96 9.41 -11.38 8.07
CA LEU A 96 9.42 -12.83 8.21
C LEU A 96 9.65 -13.57 6.89
N MET A 97 9.29 -12.95 5.76
CA MET A 97 9.52 -13.51 4.43
C MET A 97 10.95 -13.28 3.94
N GLN A 98 11.67 -12.31 4.51
CA GLN A 98 12.98 -11.86 4.03
C GLN A 98 14.05 -12.95 4.13
N LYS A 99 14.78 -13.20 3.03
CA LYS A 99 15.73 -14.32 2.88
C LYS A 99 17.16 -13.94 2.49
N ASP A 100 17.39 -12.76 1.93
CA ASP A 100 18.59 -12.55 1.11
C ASP A 100 19.51 -11.42 1.62
N GLU A 101 19.12 -10.70 2.69
CA GLU A 101 19.81 -9.49 3.14
C GLU A 101 20.37 -9.62 4.56
N ASP A 102 21.69 -9.60 4.70
CA ASP A 102 22.39 -9.68 5.99
C ASP A 102 22.88 -8.31 6.49
N LYS A 103 22.68 -7.26 5.69
CA LYS A 103 23.16 -5.89 5.95
C LYS A 103 22.29 -5.20 7.00
N GLY A 104 22.88 -4.71 8.09
CA GLY A 104 22.15 -4.00 9.13
C GLY A 104 21.53 -2.69 8.63
N GLU A 105 22.17 -2.05 7.67
CA GLU A 105 21.70 -0.83 7.01
C GLU A 105 20.36 -1.05 6.30
N PHE A 106 20.13 -2.25 5.76
CA PHE A 106 18.87 -2.63 5.13
C PHE A 106 17.71 -2.55 6.13
N TYR A 107 17.92 -3.12 7.31
CA TYR A 107 16.92 -3.16 8.37
C TYR A 107 16.68 -1.77 8.98
N SER A 108 17.73 -0.98 9.17
CA SER A 108 17.59 0.41 9.62
C SER A 108 16.79 1.26 8.63
N LEU A 109 17.13 1.21 7.33
CA LEU A 109 16.37 1.91 6.27
C LEU A 109 14.91 1.45 6.21
N PHE A 110 14.66 0.16 6.37
CA PHE A 110 13.31 -0.38 6.44
C PHE A 110 12.52 0.21 7.62
N MET A 111 13.13 0.33 8.81
CA MET A 111 12.48 0.91 9.99
C MET A 111 12.23 2.42 9.84
N PHE A 112 13.16 3.17 9.22
CA PHE A 112 12.92 4.57 8.84
C PHE A 112 11.76 4.70 7.84
N MET A 113 11.64 3.79 6.88
CA MET A 113 10.53 3.79 5.94
C MET A 113 9.18 3.56 6.65
N VAL A 114 9.08 2.54 7.49
CA VAL A 114 7.82 2.20 8.19
C VAL A 114 7.42 3.30 9.16
N SER A 115 8.36 3.84 9.94
CA SER A 115 8.08 4.97 10.85
C SER A 115 7.60 6.22 10.10
N SER A 116 8.20 6.52 8.94
CA SER A 116 7.79 7.65 8.11
C SER A 116 6.38 7.48 7.53
N LEU A 117 6.00 6.26 7.15
CA LEU A 117 4.63 5.95 6.71
C LEU A 117 3.61 6.08 7.86
N LEU A 118 3.97 5.71 9.08
CA LEU A 118 3.11 5.93 10.26
C LEU A 118 2.93 7.41 10.57
N LEU A 119 4.00 8.21 10.47
CA LEU A 119 3.94 9.67 10.61
C LEU A 119 3.01 10.27 9.55
N MET A 120 3.18 9.86 8.29
CA MET A 120 2.35 10.32 7.17
C MET A 120 0.86 10.03 7.40
N VAL A 121 0.52 8.81 7.84
CA VAL A 121 -0.86 8.39 8.10
C VAL A 121 -1.47 9.07 9.33
N SER A 122 -0.66 9.46 10.32
CA SER A 122 -1.14 10.17 11.52
C SER A 122 -1.18 11.69 11.34
N SER A 123 -0.54 12.26 10.31
CA SER A 123 -0.47 13.71 10.12
C SER A 123 -1.65 14.34 9.37
N SER A 124 -2.14 15.46 9.89
CA SER A 124 -3.12 16.36 9.25
C SER A 124 -2.48 17.65 8.70
N ASN A 125 -1.15 17.82 8.86
CA ASN A 125 -0.41 18.96 8.36
C ASN A 125 0.37 18.62 7.07
N LEU A 126 0.29 19.48 6.05
CA LEU A 126 0.92 19.27 4.75
C LEU A 126 2.45 19.07 4.83
N ILE A 127 3.15 19.75 5.75
CA ILE A 127 4.60 19.58 5.93
C ILE A 127 4.92 18.20 6.51
N LEU A 128 4.16 17.76 7.52
CA LEU A 128 4.39 16.45 8.13
C LEU A 128 4.08 15.32 7.12
N ILE A 129 3.00 15.47 6.35
CA ILE A 129 2.70 14.56 5.24
C ILE A 129 3.86 14.52 4.25
N PHE A 130 4.41 15.67 3.87
CA PHE A 130 5.57 15.75 2.97
C PHE A 130 6.80 15.05 3.52
N ILE A 131 7.13 15.29 4.80
CA ILE A 131 8.29 14.66 5.46
C ILE A 131 8.12 13.14 5.50
N GLY A 132 6.94 12.64 5.91
CA GLY A 132 6.67 11.20 5.93
C GLY A 132 6.72 10.57 4.54
N LEU A 133 6.23 11.29 3.53
CA LEU A 133 6.27 10.85 2.14
C LEU A 133 7.70 10.79 1.60
N GLU A 134 8.50 11.84 1.76
CA GLU A 134 9.88 11.89 1.25
C GLU A 134 10.79 10.91 1.99
N ALA A 135 10.72 10.85 3.32
CA ALA A 135 11.55 9.96 4.11
C ALA A 135 11.28 8.48 3.80
N SER A 136 10.01 8.08 3.67
CA SER A 136 9.65 6.72 3.25
C SER A 136 10.12 6.41 1.83
N SER A 137 10.10 7.40 0.95
CA SER A 137 10.47 7.26 -0.46
C SER A 137 11.97 7.11 -0.68
N LEU A 138 12.77 7.96 -0.03
CA LEU A 138 14.23 7.90 -0.05
C LEU A 138 14.73 6.55 0.50
N ALA A 139 14.12 6.07 1.59
CA ALA A 139 14.40 4.74 2.11
C ALA A 139 14.00 3.64 1.10
N LEU A 140 12.86 3.77 0.42
CA LEU A 140 12.44 2.77 -0.55
C LEU A 140 13.34 2.70 -1.80
N TYR A 141 13.78 3.84 -2.35
CA TYR A 141 14.70 3.86 -3.51
C TYR A 141 16.02 3.18 -3.19
N THR A 142 16.55 3.45 -1.99
CA THR A 142 17.80 2.83 -1.52
C THR A 142 17.62 1.34 -1.32
N LEU A 143 16.53 0.88 -0.69
CA LEU A 143 16.23 -0.55 -0.53
C LEU A 143 16.11 -1.29 -1.88
N ILE A 144 15.54 -0.66 -2.91
CA ILE A 144 15.49 -1.23 -4.27
C ILE A 144 16.92 -1.33 -4.84
N ALA A 145 17.72 -0.26 -4.74
CA ALA A 145 19.08 -0.21 -5.28
C ALA A 145 20.04 -1.17 -4.55
N MET A 146 19.82 -1.45 -3.26
CA MET A 146 20.65 -2.35 -2.44
C MET A 146 20.72 -3.78 -2.97
N ARG A 147 19.77 -4.19 -3.81
CA ARG A 147 19.85 -5.47 -4.56
C ARG A 147 21.12 -5.56 -5.43
N GLY A 148 21.73 -4.44 -5.81
CA GLY A 148 23.03 -4.38 -6.47
C GLY A 148 23.07 -4.81 -7.94
N THR A 149 21.94 -5.17 -8.54
CA THR A 149 21.85 -5.48 -9.98
C THR A 149 21.68 -4.20 -10.80
N ASN A 150 22.23 -4.15 -12.01
CA ASN A 150 22.09 -2.99 -12.92
C ASN A 150 20.61 -2.61 -13.14
N ASN A 151 19.74 -3.62 -13.26
CA ASN A 151 18.31 -3.41 -13.41
C ASN A 151 17.68 -2.79 -12.16
N ALA A 152 18.08 -3.22 -10.96
CA ALA A 152 17.55 -2.66 -9.71
C ALA A 152 17.98 -1.20 -9.51
N VAL A 153 19.26 -0.88 -9.79
CA VAL A 153 19.76 0.50 -9.72
C VAL A 153 19.06 1.38 -10.76
N SER A 154 18.93 0.91 -12.01
CA SER A 154 18.20 1.64 -13.06
C SER A 154 16.74 1.90 -12.68
N SER A 155 16.04 0.89 -12.16
CA SER A 155 14.66 1.04 -11.70
C SER A 155 14.51 1.97 -10.50
N ALA A 156 15.47 1.96 -9.56
CA ALA A 156 15.49 2.89 -8.43
C ALA A 156 15.65 4.33 -8.91
N ILE A 157 16.55 4.60 -9.86
CA ILE A 157 16.77 5.94 -10.43
C ILE A 157 15.53 6.41 -11.19
N LYS A 158 14.89 5.54 -11.99
CA LYS A 158 13.63 5.86 -12.67
C LYS A 158 12.54 6.25 -11.67
N TYR A 159 12.40 5.48 -10.59
CA TYR A 159 11.39 5.75 -9.58
C TYR A 159 11.69 7.05 -8.80
N PHE A 160 12.95 7.26 -8.41
CA PHE A 160 13.39 8.50 -7.78
C PHE A 160 13.09 9.73 -8.67
N SER A 161 13.44 9.67 -9.94
CA SER A 161 13.28 10.80 -10.87
C SER A 161 11.82 11.23 -11.02
N VAL A 162 10.91 10.27 -11.20
CA VAL A 162 9.48 10.57 -11.35
C VAL A 162 8.88 11.09 -10.05
N ALA A 163 9.28 10.51 -8.92
CA ALA A 163 8.78 10.93 -7.63
C ALA A 163 9.30 12.30 -7.20
N ALA A 164 10.54 12.65 -7.54
CA ALA A 164 11.12 13.97 -7.28
C ALA A 164 10.35 15.09 -8.01
N VAL A 165 9.85 14.81 -9.23
CA VAL A 165 8.96 15.74 -9.94
C VAL A 165 7.64 15.90 -9.18
N GLY A 166 7.04 14.78 -8.74
CA GLY A 166 5.82 14.82 -7.93
C GLY A 166 5.99 15.58 -6.61
N SER A 167 7.12 15.39 -5.93
CA SER A 167 7.40 16.07 -4.66
C SER A 167 7.59 17.57 -4.84
N GLY A 168 8.21 17.99 -5.95
CA GLY A 168 8.25 19.39 -6.36
C GLY A 168 6.85 20.00 -6.54
N PHE A 169 5.92 19.29 -7.20
CA PHE A 169 4.53 19.74 -7.32
C PHE A 169 3.83 19.88 -5.96
N PHE A 170 4.06 18.94 -5.05
CA PHE A 170 3.45 18.98 -3.72
C PHE A 170 3.96 20.15 -2.87
N VAL A 171 5.28 20.43 -2.89
CA VAL A 171 5.85 21.58 -2.17
C VAL A 171 5.36 22.89 -2.75
N MET A 172 5.30 23.00 -4.08
CA MET A 172 4.74 24.20 -4.73
C MET A 172 3.27 24.39 -4.32
N ALA A 173 2.48 23.32 -4.34
CA ALA A 173 1.08 23.38 -3.96
C ALA A 173 0.85 23.73 -2.49
N SER A 174 1.65 23.17 -1.57
CA SER A 174 1.55 23.50 -0.15
C SER A 174 1.92 24.97 0.11
N ALA A 175 2.91 25.50 -0.61
CA ALA A 175 3.24 26.93 -0.59
C ALA A 175 2.08 27.81 -1.11
N LEU A 176 1.41 27.40 -2.19
CA LEU A 176 0.24 28.12 -2.73
C LEU A 176 -0.94 28.12 -1.75
N ILE A 177 -1.22 26.97 -1.11
CA ILE A 177 -2.26 26.87 -0.06
C ILE A 177 -1.89 27.80 1.09
N TYR A 178 -0.67 27.72 1.62
CA TYR A 178 -0.21 28.57 2.72
C TYR A 178 -0.28 30.07 2.39
N MET A 179 0.10 30.45 1.16
CA MET A 179 0.02 31.84 0.71
C MET A 179 -1.41 32.39 0.78
N LYS A 180 -2.42 31.54 0.55
CA LYS A 180 -3.82 31.94 0.53
C LYS A 180 -4.51 31.79 1.89
N THR A 181 -4.24 30.72 2.63
CA THR A 181 -4.93 30.39 3.89
C THR A 181 -4.18 30.83 5.14
N GLY A 182 -2.86 31.07 5.04
CA GLY A 182 -1.98 31.32 6.18
C GLY A 182 -1.73 30.08 7.05
N THR A 183 -2.23 28.91 6.66
CA THR A 183 -2.18 27.66 7.43
C THR A 183 -1.77 26.49 6.53
N LEU A 184 -1.17 25.46 7.13
CA LEU A 184 -0.81 24.20 6.46
C LEU A 184 -1.56 22.98 7.02
N ASP A 185 -2.45 23.22 7.97
CA ASP A 185 -3.29 22.22 8.59
C ASP A 185 -4.54 21.97 7.75
N LEU A 186 -4.75 20.71 7.37
CA LEU A 186 -5.91 20.25 6.59
C LEU A 186 -7.22 20.33 7.39
N ASP A 187 -7.14 20.48 8.71
CA ASP A 187 -8.31 20.62 9.59
C ASP A 187 -8.88 22.05 9.56
N SER A 188 -8.17 23.01 8.97
CA SER A 188 -8.66 24.38 8.85
C SER A 188 -9.83 24.42 7.87
N LYS A 189 -11.06 24.40 8.43
CA LYS A 189 -12.33 24.63 7.71
C LYS A 189 -12.46 26.09 7.27
N LEU A 190 -11.42 26.65 6.67
CA LEU A 190 -11.59 27.86 5.88
C LEU A 190 -12.45 27.43 4.70
N ALA A 191 -13.58 28.11 4.51
CA ALA A 191 -14.35 27.97 3.29
C ALA A 191 -13.41 28.37 2.15
N LEU A 192 -12.79 27.38 1.52
CA LEU A 192 -12.05 27.56 0.29
C LEU A 192 -13.14 27.96 -0.70
N GLU A 193 -13.31 29.27 -0.90
CA GLU A 193 -14.04 29.79 -2.05
C GLU A 193 -13.48 29.11 -3.31
N LYS A 194 -14.25 29.07 -4.42
CA LYS A 194 -13.80 28.49 -5.70
C LYS A 194 -12.67 29.33 -6.33
N ASP A 195 -11.56 29.42 -5.63
CA ASP A 195 -10.37 30.16 -5.96
C ASP A 195 -9.53 29.33 -6.93
N PRO A 196 -9.17 29.88 -8.09
CA PRO A 196 -8.39 29.16 -9.09
C PRO A 196 -7.02 28.73 -8.54
N LEU A 197 -6.44 29.50 -7.61
CA LEU A 197 -5.16 29.17 -6.98
C LEU A 197 -5.24 27.87 -6.17
N ILE A 198 -6.29 27.71 -5.37
CA ILE A 198 -6.49 26.51 -4.54
C ILE A 198 -6.81 25.31 -5.42
N LEU A 199 -7.57 25.50 -6.50
CA LEU A 199 -7.78 24.47 -7.50
C LEU A 199 -6.47 24.01 -8.14
N THR A 200 -5.60 24.94 -8.55
CA THR A 200 -4.29 24.59 -9.12
C THR A 200 -3.41 23.85 -8.11
N ALA A 201 -3.42 24.27 -6.85
CA ALA A 201 -2.70 23.57 -5.77
C ALA A 201 -3.25 22.15 -5.56
N GLY A 202 -4.58 21.99 -5.53
CA GLY A 202 -5.22 20.66 -5.42
C GLY A 202 -4.85 19.73 -6.58
N VAL A 203 -4.83 20.23 -7.82
CA VAL A 203 -4.39 19.47 -8.99
C VAL A 203 -2.91 19.07 -8.86
N MET A 204 -2.03 19.99 -8.44
CA MET A 204 -0.60 19.70 -8.24
C MET A 204 -0.36 18.65 -7.15
N ILE A 205 -1.08 18.71 -6.02
CA ILE A 205 -1.03 17.67 -4.98
C ILE A 205 -1.52 16.33 -5.56
N PHE A 206 -2.61 16.36 -6.33
CA PHE A 206 -3.16 15.15 -6.92
C PHE A 206 -2.21 14.49 -7.93
N VAL A 207 -1.37 15.27 -8.64
CA VAL A 207 -0.28 14.72 -9.47
C VAL A 207 0.67 13.86 -8.63
N LEU A 208 1.09 14.32 -7.45
CA LEU A 208 1.93 13.50 -6.55
C LEU A 208 1.18 12.24 -6.10
N CYS A 209 -0.09 12.39 -5.68
CA CYS A 209 -0.91 11.25 -5.27
C CYS A 209 -1.03 10.22 -6.38
N ALA A 210 -1.25 10.65 -7.63
CA ALA A 210 -1.34 9.80 -8.80
C ALA A 210 -0.02 9.08 -9.12
N ILE A 211 1.13 9.78 -8.98
CA ILE A 211 2.45 9.15 -9.12
C ILE A 211 2.64 8.04 -8.07
N LYS A 212 2.34 8.32 -6.79
CA LYS A 212 2.56 7.37 -5.68
C LYS A 212 1.60 6.18 -5.70
N LEU A 213 0.33 6.41 -6.06
CA LEU A 213 -0.65 5.34 -6.28
C LEU A 213 -0.41 4.59 -7.59
N SER A 214 0.49 5.10 -8.44
CA SER A 214 0.83 4.55 -9.74
C SER A 214 -0.35 4.55 -10.71
N LEU A 215 -1.13 5.63 -10.72
CA LEU A 215 -2.26 5.80 -11.64
C LEU A 215 -1.75 6.19 -13.03
N ALA A 216 -2.47 5.78 -14.08
CA ALA A 216 -2.18 6.27 -15.43
C ALA A 216 -2.49 7.76 -15.54
N PRO A 217 -1.68 8.57 -16.25
CA PRO A 217 -0.55 8.18 -17.09
C PRO A 217 0.80 7.99 -16.37
N PHE A 218 0.89 8.23 -15.05
CA PHE A 218 2.15 8.26 -14.28
C PHE A 218 2.68 6.88 -13.82
N HIS A 219 2.05 5.79 -14.24
CA HIS A 219 2.34 4.41 -13.81
C HIS A 219 3.57 3.73 -14.46
N PHE A 220 4.26 4.40 -15.37
CA PHE A 220 5.30 3.80 -16.23
C PHE A 220 6.52 3.24 -15.48
N TRP A 221 6.84 3.80 -14.31
CA TRP A 221 7.94 3.34 -13.45
C TRP A 221 7.65 2.00 -12.76
N LEU A 222 6.38 1.67 -12.55
CA LEU A 222 5.96 0.61 -11.64
C LEU A 222 6.38 -0.79 -12.10
N LYS A 223 6.21 -1.08 -13.40
CA LYS A 223 6.56 -2.39 -13.98
C LYS A 223 8.05 -2.71 -13.83
N ASP A 224 8.89 -1.68 -13.99
CA ASP A 224 10.35 -1.80 -13.94
C ASP A 224 10.79 -2.02 -12.49
N VAL A 225 10.16 -1.33 -11.54
CA VAL A 225 10.42 -1.52 -10.10
C VAL A 225 10.01 -2.91 -9.63
N TYR A 226 8.80 -3.38 -9.96
CA TYR A 226 8.32 -4.68 -9.50
C TYR A 226 9.17 -5.82 -10.09
N PHE A 227 9.54 -5.71 -11.36
CA PHE A 227 10.40 -6.68 -12.02
C PHE A 227 11.81 -6.71 -11.41
N ALA A 228 12.38 -5.53 -11.14
CA ALA A 228 13.74 -5.41 -10.63
C ALA A 228 13.87 -5.60 -9.11
N ALA A 229 12.79 -5.50 -8.34
CA ALA A 229 12.80 -5.76 -6.90
C ALA A 229 12.76 -7.27 -6.58
N HIS A 230 13.26 -7.62 -5.39
CA HIS A 230 12.97 -8.92 -4.79
C HIS A 230 11.45 -9.11 -4.68
N SER A 231 10.96 -10.34 -4.89
CA SER A 231 9.51 -10.60 -4.93
C SER A 231 8.81 -10.18 -3.63
N ASN A 232 9.45 -10.38 -2.48
CA ASN A 232 8.93 -9.94 -1.18
C ASN A 232 8.83 -8.41 -1.08
N LEU A 233 9.84 -7.69 -1.60
CA LEU A 233 9.84 -6.22 -1.58
C LEU A 233 8.78 -5.68 -2.55
N ALA A 234 8.58 -6.32 -3.71
CA ALA A 234 7.48 -5.98 -4.61
C ALA A 234 6.11 -6.14 -3.96
N ALA A 235 5.92 -7.19 -3.12
CA ALA A 235 4.72 -7.34 -2.29
C ALA A 235 4.53 -6.13 -1.36
N PHE A 236 5.59 -5.75 -0.65
CA PHE A 236 5.57 -4.59 0.26
C PHE A 236 5.21 -3.29 -0.46
N ILE A 237 5.90 -2.99 -1.58
CA ILE A 237 5.67 -1.78 -2.39
C ILE A 237 4.21 -1.71 -2.89
N SER A 238 3.63 -2.86 -3.22
CA SER A 238 2.28 -2.92 -3.78
C SER A 238 1.16 -2.65 -2.78
N VAL A 239 1.43 -2.73 -1.47
CA VAL A 239 0.43 -2.65 -0.41
C VAL A 239 0.69 -1.48 0.53
N VAL A 240 1.88 -1.43 1.14
CA VAL A 240 2.14 -0.66 2.36
C VAL A 240 2.28 0.85 2.08
N PRO A 241 3.07 1.30 1.09
CA PRO A 241 3.09 2.72 0.72
C PRO A 241 1.75 3.20 0.16
N LYS A 242 1.00 2.33 -0.54
CA LYS A 242 -0.28 2.71 -1.17
C LYS A 242 -1.39 2.92 -0.16
N ILE A 243 -1.48 2.10 0.90
CA ILE A 243 -2.47 2.33 1.96
C ILE A 243 -2.23 3.66 2.67
N ALA A 244 -0.97 4.04 2.91
CA ALA A 244 -0.63 5.34 3.48
C ALA A 244 -1.08 6.48 2.55
N MET A 245 -0.84 6.34 1.25
CA MET A 245 -1.27 7.32 0.27
C MET A 245 -2.80 7.43 0.16
N PHE A 246 -3.56 6.35 0.30
CA PHE A 246 -5.02 6.44 0.32
C PHE A 246 -5.53 7.26 1.50
N VAL A 247 -4.90 7.17 2.68
CA VAL A 247 -5.25 8.03 3.83
C VAL A 247 -5.02 9.50 3.50
N VAL A 248 -3.88 9.83 2.89
CA VAL A 248 -3.58 11.20 2.47
C VAL A 248 -4.59 11.69 1.43
N VAL A 249 -4.95 10.85 0.46
CA VAL A 249 -5.97 11.17 -0.55
C VAL A 249 -7.32 11.46 0.09
N VAL A 250 -7.79 10.63 1.03
CA VAL A 250 -9.06 10.87 1.74
C VAL A 250 -9.02 12.20 2.50
N ARG A 251 -7.96 12.48 3.26
CA ARG A 251 -7.81 13.74 4.02
C ARG A 251 -7.74 14.97 3.13
N LEU A 252 -7.00 14.89 2.04
CA LEU A 252 -6.90 15.98 1.07
C LEU A 252 -8.24 16.27 0.41
N PHE A 253 -9.05 15.25 0.13
CA PHE A 253 -10.35 15.46 -0.47
C PHE A 253 -11.37 16.01 0.51
N GLU A 254 -11.35 15.58 1.78
CA GLU A 254 -12.14 16.21 2.83
C GLU A 254 -11.81 17.71 2.96
N PHE A 255 -10.53 18.07 2.82
CA PHE A 255 -10.09 19.47 2.79
C PHE A 255 -10.55 20.21 1.53
N LEU A 256 -10.49 19.57 0.36
CA LEU A 256 -10.80 20.16 -0.96
C LEU A 256 -12.28 20.05 -1.37
N ASN A 257 -13.19 19.63 -0.47
CA ASN A 257 -14.59 19.21 -0.69
C ASN A 257 -15.53 20.28 -1.33
N TYR A 258 -15.00 21.39 -1.83
CA TYR A 258 -15.71 22.50 -2.46
C TYR A 258 -15.42 22.69 -3.96
N LEU A 259 -14.46 21.95 -4.50
CA LEU A 259 -13.99 22.06 -5.88
C LEU A 259 -14.36 20.77 -6.59
N ASP A 260 -14.98 20.85 -7.78
CA ASP A 260 -15.58 19.75 -8.57
C ASP A 260 -14.59 18.64 -9.03
N PHE A 261 -13.71 18.17 -8.13
CA PHE A 261 -12.65 17.18 -8.30
C PHE A 261 -13.17 15.77 -8.54
N GLU A 262 -14.41 15.48 -8.12
CA GLU A 262 -15.05 14.18 -8.33
C GLU A 262 -14.96 13.75 -9.80
N SER A 263 -15.20 14.69 -10.73
CA SER A 263 -15.13 14.45 -12.17
C SER A 263 -13.72 14.09 -12.64
N ILE A 264 -12.71 14.85 -12.21
CA ILE A 264 -11.30 14.64 -12.57
C ILE A 264 -10.81 13.29 -12.05
N ILE A 265 -11.14 12.97 -10.79
CA ILE A 265 -10.77 11.71 -10.15
C ILE A 265 -11.48 10.54 -10.83
N GLY A 266 -12.77 10.69 -11.14
CA GLY A 266 -13.56 9.68 -11.84
C GLY A 266 -12.99 9.34 -13.21
N VAL A 267 -12.66 10.37 -14.00
CA VAL A 267 -12.01 10.18 -15.31
C VAL A 267 -10.64 9.51 -15.17
N LEU A 268 -9.82 9.96 -14.20
CA LEU A 268 -8.51 9.35 -13.98
C LEU A 268 -8.63 7.89 -13.51
N ALA A 269 -9.60 7.58 -12.64
CA ALA A 269 -9.87 6.23 -12.17
C ALA A 269 -10.26 5.31 -13.34
N ILE A 270 -11.19 5.76 -14.21
CA ILE A 270 -11.62 5.00 -15.40
C ILE A 270 -10.44 4.78 -16.35
N PHE A 271 -9.70 5.84 -16.66
CA PHE A 271 -8.57 5.76 -17.56
C PHE A 271 -7.48 4.82 -17.01
N SER A 272 -7.16 4.93 -15.72
CA SER A 272 -6.14 4.09 -15.08
C SER A 272 -6.54 2.62 -14.98
N MET A 273 -7.80 2.31 -14.64
CA MET A 273 -8.25 0.91 -14.57
C MET A 273 -8.25 0.24 -15.95
N LEU A 274 -8.69 0.94 -17.00
CA LEU A 274 -8.73 0.40 -18.35
C LEU A 274 -7.34 0.28 -18.97
N ALA A 275 -6.54 1.34 -18.90
CA ALA A 275 -5.19 1.36 -19.49
C ALA A 275 -4.31 0.27 -18.87
N ALA A 276 -4.37 0.10 -17.55
CA ALA A 276 -3.61 -0.93 -16.86
C ALA A 276 -4.13 -2.34 -17.16
N ALA A 277 -5.45 -2.53 -17.19
CA ALA A 277 -6.03 -3.84 -17.52
C ALA A 277 -5.66 -4.30 -18.94
N ILE A 278 -5.72 -3.39 -19.93
CA ILE A 278 -5.31 -3.69 -21.31
C ILE A 278 -3.80 -3.98 -21.37
N ALA A 279 -2.98 -3.16 -20.71
CA ALA A 279 -1.53 -3.37 -20.70
C ALA A 279 -1.12 -4.71 -20.05
N ALA A 280 -1.87 -5.18 -19.05
CA ALA A 280 -1.65 -6.47 -18.39
C ALA A 280 -1.79 -7.67 -19.35
N LEU A 281 -2.73 -7.61 -20.31
CA LEU A 281 -3.00 -8.70 -21.27
C LEU A 281 -1.77 -9.06 -22.12
N SER A 282 -0.94 -8.06 -22.43
CA SER A 282 0.25 -8.23 -23.28
C SER A 282 1.47 -8.80 -22.53
N GLN A 283 1.42 -8.90 -21.19
CA GLN A 283 2.58 -9.27 -20.40
C GLN A 283 2.87 -10.78 -20.46
N LYS A 284 4.17 -11.11 -20.41
CA LYS A 284 4.69 -12.49 -20.38
C LYS A 284 5.31 -12.88 -19.03
N ASP A 285 5.42 -11.92 -18.11
CA ASP A 285 6.00 -12.08 -16.78
C ASP A 285 4.94 -11.85 -15.70
N ALA A 286 4.87 -12.75 -14.72
CA ALA A 286 3.95 -12.65 -13.59
C ALA A 286 4.15 -11.35 -12.79
N LYS A 287 5.39 -10.96 -12.47
CA LYS A 287 5.66 -9.71 -11.74
C LYS A 287 5.15 -8.46 -12.48
N LYS A 288 5.24 -8.45 -13.82
CA LYS A 288 4.74 -7.34 -14.63
C LYS A 288 3.22 -7.34 -14.68
N VAL A 289 2.58 -8.50 -14.77
CA VAL A 289 1.11 -8.62 -14.61
C VAL A 289 0.68 -8.07 -13.25
N PHE A 290 1.38 -8.42 -12.16
CA PHE A 290 1.06 -7.92 -10.82
C PHE A 290 1.34 -6.42 -10.64
N ALA A 291 2.28 -5.84 -11.39
CA ALA A 291 2.46 -4.39 -11.43
C ALA A 291 1.20 -3.71 -11.97
N TYR A 292 0.72 -4.11 -13.15
CA TYR A 292 -0.49 -3.56 -13.75
C TYR A 292 -1.76 -3.88 -12.94
N SER A 293 -1.86 -5.09 -12.40
CA SER A 293 -2.88 -5.45 -11.42
C SER A 293 -2.94 -4.44 -10.28
N SER A 294 -1.81 -4.12 -9.66
CA SER A 294 -1.81 -3.18 -8.55
C SER A 294 -2.25 -1.76 -8.95
N VAL A 295 -2.10 -1.36 -10.22
CA VAL A 295 -2.68 -0.11 -10.75
C VAL A 295 -4.20 -0.21 -10.81
N VAL A 296 -4.74 -1.29 -11.38
CA VAL A 296 -6.19 -1.55 -11.46
C VAL A 296 -6.81 -1.56 -10.06
N HIS A 297 -6.24 -2.32 -9.13
CA HIS A 297 -6.73 -2.37 -7.74
C HIS A 297 -6.64 -1.00 -7.04
N SER A 298 -5.61 -0.19 -7.33
CA SER A 298 -5.50 1.17 -6.77
C SER A 298 -6.55 2.12 -7.34
N SER A 299 -6.87 1.99 -8.63
CA SER A 299 -7.93 2.79 -9.26
C SER A 299 -9.33 2.40 -8.78
N PHE A 300 -9.55 1.15 -8.38
CA PHE A 300 -10.82 0.74 -7.77
C PHE A 300 -11.02 1.38 -6.39
N VAL A 301 -9.95 1.43 -5.58
CA VAL A 301 -9.97 2.18 -4.32
C VAL A 301 -10.18 3.67 -4.56
N LEU A 302 -9.47 4.25 -5.54
CA LEU A 302 -9.63 5.67 -5.85
C LEU A 302 -11.06 6.02 -6.28
N ALA A 303 -11.70 5.17 -7.09
CA ALA A 303 -13.10 5.33 -7.45
C ALA A 303 -14.00 5.25 -6.21
N ALA A 304 -13.71 4.33 -5.28
CA ALA A 304 -14.43 4.22 -4.01
C ALA A 304 -14.25 5.44 -3.10
N CYS A 305 -13.14 6.19 -3.20
CA CYS A 305 -12.91 7.42 -2.43
C CYS A 305 -13.86 8.56 -2.81
N ILE A 306 -14.45 8.55 -4.02
CA ILE A 306 -15.34 9.62 -4.48
C ILE A 306 -16.63 9.67 -3.64
N PRO A 307 -17.41 8.57 -3.48
CA PRO A 307 -18.58 8.54 -2.59
C PRO A 307 -18.32 8.96 -1.14
N LEU A 308 -17.11 8.74 -0.63
CA LEU A 308 -16.76 9.14 0.75
C LEU A 308 -16.78 10.66 0.95
N LEU A 309 -16.73 11.45 -0.12
CA LEU A 309 -16.88 12.90 -0.04
C LEU A 309 -18.32 13.31 0.27
N SER A 310 -19.28 12.50 -0.19
CA SER A 310 -20.71 12.84 -0.19
C SER A 310 -21.45 12.28 1.04
N VAL A 311 -21.00 11.17 1.62
CA VAL A 311 -21.70 10.49 2.74
C VAL A 311 -20.79 10.39 3.97
N LYS A 312 -21.14 11.10 5.04
CA LYS A 312 -20.31 11.25 6.26
C LYS A 312 -20.43 10.11 7.28
N ASP A 313 -21.41 9.21 7.15
CA ASP A 313 -21.95 8.52 8.33
C ASP A 313 -21.72 7.01 8.43
N ASP A 314 -21.01 6.34 7.50
CA ASP A 314 -20.74 4.88 7.64
C ASP A 314 -19.26 4.54 7.90
N ILE A 315 -19.02 4.17 9.15
CA ILE A 315 -17.75 3.95 9.87
C ILE A 315 -16.98 2.68 9.46
N LEU A 316 -17.31 2.05 8.32
CA LEU A 316 -16.55 0.91 7.78
C LEU A 316 -16.22 1.12 6.31
N ASN A 317 -15.20 1.93 6.02
CA ASN A 317 -14.80 2.27 4.67
C ASN A 317 -14.60 1.00 3.81
N PRO A 318 -15.43 0.79 2.76
CA PRO A 318 -15.28 -0.29 1.77
C PRO A 318 -13.85 -0.44 1.25
N ILE A 319 -13.16 0.70 1.14
CA ILE A 319 -11.76 0.82 0.75
C ILE A 319 -10.86 -0.06 1.60
N PHE A 320 -11.03 -0.02 2.92
CA PHE A 320 -10.16 -0.68 3.88
C PHE A 320 -10.37 -2.20 3.87
N ILE A 321 -11.63 -2.63 3.89
CA ILE A 321 -12.01 -4.04 3.76
C ILE A 321 -11.48 -4.61 2.44
N TYR A 322 -11.71 -3.90 1.33
CA TYR A 322 -11.20 -4.31 0.04
C TYR A 322 -9.67 -4.38 0.01
N TRP A 323 -8.98 -3.36 0.54
CA TRP A 323 -7.53 -3.29 0.54
C TRP A 323 -6.89 -4.40 1.39
N THR A 324 -7.48 -4.78 2.52
CA THR A 324 -6.97 -5.90 3.33
C THR A 324 -7.08 -7.23 2.61
N PHE A 325 -8.22 -7.54 1.99
CA PHE A 325 -8.35 -8.77 1.20
C PHE A 325 -7.41 -8.79 0.00
N PHE A 326 -7.27 -7.66 -0.70
CA PHE A 326 -6.27 -7.50 -1.74
C PHE A 326 -4.85 -7.77 -1.22
N SER A 327 -4.50 -7.18 -0.07
CA SER A 327 -3.16 -7.25 0.50
C SER A 327 -2.76 -8.68 0.87
N PHE A 328 -3.64 -9.44 1.53
CA PHE A 328 -3.36 -10.85 1.86
C PHE A 328 -3.23 -11.73 0.61
N ALA A 329 -4.13 -11.58 -0.35
CA ALA A 329 -4.05 -12.35 -1.59
C ALA A 329 -2.76 -12.03 -2.37
N ASN A 330 -2.39 -10.75 -2.43
CA ASN A 330 -1.21 -10.29 -3.14
C ASN A 330 0.10 -10.73 -2.45
N TYR A 331 0.19 -10.65 -1.13
CA TYR A 331 1.34 -11.18 -0.37
C TYR A 331 1.50 -12.69 -0.56
N GLY A 332 0.40 -13.45 -0.58
CA GLY A 332 0.43 -14.89 -0.84
C GLY A 332 1.04 -15.22 -2.21
N VAL A 333 0.66 -14.48 -3.25
CA VAL A 333 1.25 -14.66 -4.58
C VAL A 333 2.73 -14.30 -4.59
N PHE A 334 3.10 -13.13 -4.08
CA PHE A 334 4.50 -12.69 -4.10
C PHE A 334 5.42 -13.54 -3.23
N LEU A 335 4.91 -14.15 -2.15
CA LEU A 335 5.64 -15.14 -1.35
C LEU A 335 6.00 -16.34 -2.22
N ILE A 336 5.05 -16.85 -3.01
CA ILE A 336 5.33 -17.95 -3.94
C ILE A 336 6.31 -17.51 -5.04
N LEU A 337 6.13 -16.31 -5.61
CA LEU A 337 7.06 -15.71 -6.56
C LEU A 337 8.48 -15.51 -5.99
N SER A 338 8.65 -15.48 -4.67
CA SER A 338 9.97 -15.36 -4.05
C SER A 338 10.78 -16.65 -4.11
N THR A 339 10.12 -17.79 -4.32
CA THR A 339 10.77 -19.10 -4.40
C THR A 339 11.35 -19.41 -5.78
N PHE A 340 10.95 -18.63 -6.78
CA PHE A 340 11.33 -18.77 -8.17
C PHE A 340 12.50 -17.82 -8.51
N LYS A 341 13.34 -18.22 -9.48
CA LYS A 341 14.51 -17.43 -9.89
C LYS A 341 14.09 -16.31 -10.83
N SER A 342 13.18 -16.59 -11.74
CA SER A 342 12.54 -15.60 -12.60
C SER A 342 11.02 -15.61 -12.42
N SER A 343 10.36 -14.63 -13.01
CA SER A 343 8.91 -14.50 -12.94
C SER A 343 8.23 -14.84 -14.27
N SER A 344 8.92 -15.55 -15.16
CA SER A 344 8.35 -15.95 -16.45
C SER A 344 7.28 -17.02 -16.25
N PHE A 345 6.28 -17.06 -17.13
CA PHE A 345 5.21 -18.05 -17.00
C PHE A 345 5.69 -19.50 -17.09
N ASP A 346 6.83 -19.74 -17.73
CA ASP A 346 7.40 -21.07 -17.88
C ASP A 346 7.91 -21.66 -16.54
N GLU A 347 8.24 -20.81 -15.56
CA GLU A 347 8.70 -21.29 -14.24
C GLU A 347 7.57 -21.91 -13.41
N PHE A 348 6.30 -21.64 -13.74
CA PHE A 348 5.15 -22.20 -13.04
C PHE A 348 4.74 -23.57 -13.56
N ASN A 349 5.26 -24.01 -14.71
CA ASN A 349 4.84 -25.26 -15.33
C ASN A 349 5.09 -26.45 -14.40
N ALA A 350 4.16 -27.41 -14.39
CA ALA A 350 4.18 -28.61 -13.57
C ALA A 350 4.22 -28.37 -12.04
N LEU A 351 3.83 -27.18 -11.56
CA LEU A 351 3.82 -26.88 -10.12
C LEU A 351 2.86 -27.80 -9.34
N LEU A 352 1.68 -28.11 -9.91
CA LEU A 352 0.69 -29.00 -9.28
C LEU A 352 1.22 -30.41 -9.05
N THR A 353 2.03 -30.96 -9.96
CA THR A 353 2.55 -32.33 -9.84
C THR A 353 3.69 -32.43 -8.82
N LYS A 354 4.50 -31.39 -8.68
CA LYS A 354 5.65 -31.38 -7.76
C LYS A 354 5.29 -30.91 -6.34
N LYS A 355 4.50 -29.85 -6.22
CA LYS A 355 4.14 -29.19 -4.96
C LYS A 355 2.66 -28.79 -4.99
N PRO A 356 1.73 -29.75 -4.86
CA PRO A 356 0.30 -29.50 -5.04
C PRO A 356 -0.25 -28.42 -4.12
N LEU A 357 0.19 -28.39 -2.86
CA LEU A 357 -0.25 -27.36 -1.89
C LEU A 357 0.19 -25.94 -2.30
N ILE A 358 1.37 -25.79 -2.90
CA ILE A 358 1.89 -24.49 -3.35
C ILE A 358 1.14 -24.04 -4.63
N ALA A 359 0.83 -24.98 -5.52
CA ALA A 359 0.04 -24.70 -6.72
C ALA A 359 -1.41 -24.28 -6.37
N LEU A 360 -2.05 -24.97 -5.43
CA LEU A 360 -3.40 -24.64 -4.97
C LEU A 360 -3.45 -23.31 -4.24
N SER A 361 -2.49 -23.04 -3.35
CA SER A 361 -2.39 -21.73 -2.68
C SER A 361 -2.17 -20.58 -3.66
N LEU A 362 -1.28 -20.74 -4.65
CA LEU A 362 -1.13 -19.77 -5.74
C LEU A 362 -2.46 -19.51 -6.43
N THR A 363 -3.16 -20.60 -6.78
CA THR A 363 -4.44 -20.54 -7.49
C THR A 363 -5.48 -19.79 -6.67
N PHE A 364 -5.66 -20.12 -5.39
CA PHE A 364 -6.63 -19.44 -4.53
C PHE A 364 -6.32 -17.96 -4.35
N CYS A 365 -5.05 -17.58 -4.15
CA CYS A 365 -4.67 -16.18 -4.06
C CYS A 365 -4.91 -15.44 -5.39
N VAL A 366 -4.58 -16.05 -6.54
CA VAL A 366 -4.80 -15.44 -7.87
C VAL A 366 -6.30 -15.32 -8.20
N LEU A 367 -7.11 -16.33 -7.90
CA LEU A 367 -8.56 -16.29 -8.09
C LEU A 367 -9.24 -15.27 -7.16
N SER A 368 -8.70 -15.10 -5.94
CA SER A 368 -9.11 -14.02 -5.04
C SER A 368 -8.87 -12.65 -5.69
N LEU A 369 -7.66 -12.38 -6.19
CA LEU A 369 -7.36 -11.12 -6.89
C LEU A 369 -8.22 -10.90 -8.14
N ALA A 370 -8.49 -11.97 -8.90
CA ALA A 370 -9.42 -11.94 -10.03
C ALA A 370 -10.83 -11.52 -9.60
N GLY A 371 -11.22 -11.81 -8.35
CA GLY A 371 -12.55 -11.50 -7.82
C GLY A 371 -13.56 -12.54 -8.29
N ILE A 372 -13.23 -13.81 -8.15
CA ILE A 372 -14.16 -14.91 -8.39
C ILE A 372 -14.78 -15.34 -7.04
N PRO A 373 -16.11 -15.54 -6.93
CA PRO A 373 -16.71 -16.14 -5.74
C PRO A 373 -16.21 -17.60 -5.55
N PRO A 374 -15.90 -18.08 -4.33
CA PRO A 374 -16.23 -17.50 -3.01
C PRO A 374 -15.13 -16.66 -2.34
N PHE A 375 -14.06 -16.28 -3.06
CA PHE A 375 -12.85 -15.71 -2.45
C PHE A 375 -13.01 -14.27 -1.90
N GLY A 376 -12.15 -13.86 -0.97
CA GLY A 376 -12.30 -12.62 -0.21
C GLY A 376 -12.24 -11.33 -1.00
N ALA A 377 -11.32 -11.20 -1.96
CA ALA A 377 -11.24 -9.97 -2.75
C ALA A 377 -12.42 -9.82 -3.72
N PHE A 378 -13.20 -10.87 -4.01
CA PHE A 378 -14.52 -10.72 -4.65
C PHE A 378 -15.47 -9.90 -3.78
N TRP A 379 -15.61 -10.26 -2.50
CA TRP A 379 -16.49 -9.53 -1.59
C TRP A 379 -16.06 -8.09 -1.37
N GLY A 380 -14.76 -7.84 -1.26
CA GLY A 380 -14.25 -6.47 -1.23
C GLY A 380 -14.66 -5.66 -2.48
N LYS A 381 -14.58 -6.24 -3.69
CA LYS A 381 -15.07 -5.59 -4.93
C LYS A 381 -16.58 -5.37 -4.90
N VAL A 382 -17.36 -6.32 -4.39
CA VAL A 382 -18.82 -6.20 -4.29
C VAL A 382 -19.22 -5.06 -3.37
N ILE A 383 -18.54 -4.88 -2.22
CA ILE A 383 -18.81 -3.75 -1.32
C ILE A 383 -18.51 -2.42 -2.02
N VAL A 384 -17.38 -2.33 -2.73
CA VAL A 384 -17.04 -1.12 -3.52
C VAL A 384 -18.04 -0.86 -4.66
N LEU A 385 -18.48 -1.91 -5.38
CA LEU A 385 -19.52 -1.77 -6.40
C LEU A 385 -20.84 -1.28 -5.80
N LYS A 386 -21.24 -1.88 -4.67
CA LYS A 386 -22.46 -1.51 -3.96
C LYS A 386 -22.42 -0.03 -3.59
N THR A 387 -21.32 0.45 -3.02
CA THR A 387 -21.20 1.86 -2.64
C THR A 387 -21.27 2.80 -3.84
N LEU A 388 -20.61 2.46 -4.95
CA LEU A 388 -20.68 3.27 -6.18
C LEU A 388 -22.10 3.33 -6.76
N ILE A 389 -22.85 2.24 -6.71
CA ILE A 389 -24.22 2.18 -7.21
C ILE A 389 -25.19 2.94 -6.30
N THR A 390 -25.05 2.81 -4.98
CA THR A 390 -25.95 3.47 -4.01
C THR A 390 -25.76 4.98 -3.94
N THR A 391 -24.60 5.50 -4.34
CA THR A 391 -24.31 6.94 -4.38
C THR A 391 -24.31 7.49 -5.81
N ASP A 392 -25.10 6.90 -6.71
CA ASP A 392 -25.33 7.36 -8.10
C ASP A 392 -24.11 7.40 -9.05
N TYR A 393 -22.94 6.87 -8.65
CA TYR A 393 -21.77 6.71 -9.54
C TYR A 393 -21.76 5.35 -10.28
N TRP A 394 -22.91 4.94 -10.82
CA TRP A 394 -23.08 3.65 -11.51
C TRP A 394 -22.13 3.47 -12.70
N TYR A 395 -21.73 4.56 -13.37
CA TYR A 395 -20.79 4.52 -14.48
C TYR A 395 -19.39 4.03 -14.05
N LEU A 396 -18.90 4.43 -12.87
CA LEU A 396 -17.64 3.93 -12.30
C LEU A 396 -17.74 2.42 -12.02
N ALA A 397 -18.89 1.97 -11.52
CA ALA A 397 -19.14 0.56 -11.24
C ALA A 397 -19.07 -0.30 -12.52
N ILE A 398 -19.63 0.18 -13.63
CA ILE A 398 -19.56 -0.51 -14.94
C ILE A 398 -18.12 -0.65 -15.41
N PHE A 399 -17.34 0.44 -15.40
CA PHE A 399 -15.94 0.39 -15.83
C PHE A 399 -15.09 -0.48 -14.90
N MET A 400 -15.40 -0.49 -13.60
CA MET A 400 -14.75 -1.36 -12.63
C MET A 400 -15.00 -2.85 -12.94
N ALA A 401 -16.25 -3.19 -13.27
CA ALA A 401 -16.62 -4.54 -13.68
C ALA A 401 -15.92 -4.93 -14.99
N LEU A 402 -15.89 -4.05 -16.00
CA LEU A 402 -15.19 -4.30 -17.27
C LEU A 402 -13.68 -4.52 -17.06
N ALA A 403 -13.01 -3.66 -16.29
CA ALA A 403 -11.60 -3.81 -15.97
C ALA A 403 -11.32 -5.12 -15.21
N SER A 404 -12.26 -5.56 -14.35
CA SER A 404 -12.13 -6.85 -13.64
C SER A 404 -12.18 -8.06 -14.58
N VAL A 405 -13.06 -8.01 -15.61
CA VAL A 405 -13.17 -9.06 -16.64
C VAL A 405 -11.90 -9.11 -17.49
N LEU A 406 -11.34 -7.96 -17.87
CA LEU A 406 -10.07 -7.91 -18.61
C LEU A 406 -8.91 -8.50 -17.79
N MET A 407 -8.84 -8.16 -16.50
CA MET A 407 -7.81 -8.71 -15.60
C MET A 407 -7.96 -10.21 -15.36
N LEU A 408 -9.19 -10.74 -15.38
CA LEU A 408 -9.45 -12.17 -15.22
C LEU A 408 -8.66 -13.02 -16.22
N TYR A 409 -8.59 -12.62 -17.50
CA TYR A 409 -7.80 -13.34 -18.50
C TYR A 409 -6.32 -13.44 -18.11
N SER A 410 -5.71 -12.33 -17.70
CA SER A 410 -4.29 -12.27 -17.31
C SER A 410 -4.00 -13.15 -16.09
N TYR A 411 -4.93 -13.22 -15.15
CA TYR A 411 -4.82 -14.09 -13.97
C TYR A 411 -5.00 -15.57 -14.30
N LEU A 412 -5.99 -15.91 -15.14
CA LEU A 412 -6.23 -17.29 -15.56
C LEU A 412 -5.02 -17.86 -16.29
N LYS A 413 -4.29 -17.05 -17.05
CA LYS A 413 -3.02 -17.48 -17.67
C LYS A 413 -2.02 -18.01 -16.64
N ILE A 414 -1.86 -17.34 -15.50
CA ILE A 414 -0.96 -17.78 -14.42
C ILE A 414 -1.45 -19.12 -13.84
N VAL A 415 -2.75 -19.23 -13.59
CA VAL A 415 -3.38 -20.46 -13.07
C VAL A 415 -3.19 -21.63 -14.05
N ILE A 416 -3.35 -21.39 -15.35
CA ILE A 416 -3.21 -22.42 -16.38
C ILE A 416 -1.78 -22.98 -16.42
N HIS A 417 -0.79 -22.09 -16.43
CA HIS A 417 0.62 -22.49 -16.38
C HIS A 417 0.93 -23.28 -15.09
N ALA A 418 0.40 -22.85 -13.94
CA ALA A 418 0.65 -23.52 -12.66
C ALA A 418 0.01 -24.92 -12.55
N LEU A 419 -1.21 -25.10 -13.07
CA LEU A 419 -2.00 -26.32 -12.84
C LEU A 419 -1.94 -27.34 -14.00
N PHE A 420 -2.01 -26.87 -15.24
CA PHE A 420 -2.33 -27.73 -16.38
C PHE A 420 -1.14 -28.00 -17.30
N ILE A 421 -0.18 -27.08 -17.39
CA ILE A 421 0.97 -27.25 -18.28
C ILE A 421 1.98 -28.20 -17.65
N LYS A 422 2.18 -29.36 -18.28
CA LYS A 422 3.10 -30.41 -17.84
C LYS A 422 4.37 -30.42 -18.70
N THR A 423 5.24 -29.43 -18.50
CA THR A 423 6.62 -29.47 -19.05
C THR A 423 7.60 -29.79 -17.93
N GLU A 424 8.80 -30.28 -18.25
CA GLU A 424 9.83 -30.57 -17.24
C GLU A 424 10.18 -29.30 -16.44
N PRO A 425 10.07 -29.32 -15.10
CA PRO A 425 10.30 -28.14 -14.28
C PRO A 425 11.80 -27.89 -14.10
N LYS A 426 12.19 -26.61 -14.11
CA LYS A 426 13.59 -26.21 -13.89
C LYS A 426 14.02 -26.16 -12.41
N VAL A 427 13.12 -26.17 -11.42
CA VAL A 427 13.51 -25.95 -10.01
C VAL A 427 12.58 -26.63 -8.97
N CYS A 428 13.17 -27.09 -7.87
CA CYS A 428 12.47 -27.48 -6.64
C CYS A 428 12.10 -26.26 -5.78
N VAL A 429 10.81 -25.97 -5.64
CA VAL A 429 10.31 -24.94 -4.71
C VAL A 429 10.48 -25.41 -3.25
N GLN A 430 11.20 -24.63 -2.45
CA GLN A 430 11.37 -24.90 -1.00
C GLN A 430 10.94 -23.68 -0.18
N LEU A 431 9.98 -23.91 0.71
CA LEU A 431 9.50 -22.95 1.69
C LEU A 431 9.96 -23.37 3.07
N ASN A 432 10.35 -22.38 3.88
CA ASN A 432 10.64 -22.61 5.30
C ASN A 432 9.32 -22.70 6.08
N PHE A 433 9.32 -23.29 7.28
CA PHE A 433 8.13 -23.44 8.12
C PHE A 433 7.35 -22.12 8.32
N ILE A 434 8.08 -21.02 8.59
CA ILE A 434 7.50 -19.68 8.76
C ILE A 434 6.80 -19.23 7.46
N GLN A 435 7.42 -19.43 6.30
CA GLN A 435 6.85 -19.04 5.02
C GLN A 435 5.63 -19.88 4.64
N SER A 436 5.64 -21.19 4.96
CA SER A 436 4.45 -22.02 4.78
C SER A 436 3.31 -21.59 5.69
N PHE A 437 3.60 -21.16 6.92
CA PHE A 437 2.59 -20.64 7.84
C PHE A 437 1.98 -19.33 7.31
N ILE A 438 2.82 -18.39 6.86
CA ILE A 438 2.36 -17.12 6.25
C ILE A 438 1.51 -17.40 5.01
N LEU A 439 1.96 -18.33 4.15
CA LEU A 439 1.21 -18.71 2.96
C LEU A 439 -0.14 -19.32 3.33
N ALA A 440 -0.18 -20.24 4.30
CA ALA A 440 -1.40 -20.83 4.80
C ALA A 440 -2.35 -19.74 5.34
N LEU A 441 -1.85 -18.79 6.13
CA LEU A 441 -2.61 -17.66 6.65
C LEU A 441 -3.19 -16.79 5.52
N CYS A 442 -2.39 -16.43 4.52
CA CYS A 442 -2.85 -15.65 3.36
C CYS A 442 -3.94 -16.41 2.58
N THR A 443 -3.77 -17.72 2.40
CA THR A 443 -4.76 -18.54 1.68
C THR A 443 -6.05 -18.70 2.48
N LEU A 444 -5.96 -18.94 3.79
CA LEU A 444 -7.13 -19.07 4.66
C LEU A 444 -7.94 -17.79 4.67
N ILE A 445 -7.29 -16.63 4.84
CA ILE A 445 -7.99 -15.33 4.77
C ILE A 445 -8.61 -15.14 3.39
N SER A 446 -7.92 -15.52 2.32
CA SER A 446 -8.48 -15.40 0.96
C SER A 446 -9.70 -16.28 0.71
N ILE A 447 -9.88 -17.39 1.44
CA ILE A 447 -11.01 -18.32 1.29
C ILE A 447 -12.13 -17.98 2.28
N PHE A 448 -11.78 -17.79 3.55
CA PHE A 448 -12.72 -17.63 4.67
C PHE A 448 -13.18 -16.18 4.90
N ALA A 449 -12.72 -15.23 4.10
CA ALA A 449 -13.21 -13.84 4.13
C ALA A 449 -14.74 -13.71 4.10
N LEU A 450 -15.43 -14.62 3.41
CA LEU A 450 -16.90 -14.68 3.39
C LEU A 450 -17.47 -14.87 4.81
N PHE A 451 -16.94 -15.83 5.58
CA PHE A 451 -17.39 -16.06 6.96
C PHE A 451 -17.06 -14.92 7.92
N LEU A 452 -15.97 -14.17 7.64
CA LEU A 452 -15.61 -12.99 8.43
C LEU A 452 -16.57 -11.82 8.19
N LEU A 453 -17.08 -11.66 6.96
CA LEU A 453 -18.00 -10.58 6.62
C LEU A 453 -19.43 -10.78 7.10
N PHE A 454 -19.94 -12.01 7.15
CA PHE A 454 -21.31 -12.29 7.63
C PHE A 454 -21.46 -12.34 9.16
N LYS A 455 -20.36 -12.19 9.90
CA LYS A 455 -20.34 -12.14 11.37
C LYS A 455 -20.22 -10.72 11.93
N ILE A 456 -19.98 -9.74 11.07
CA ILE A 456 -19.98 -8.30 11.33
C ILE A 456 -21.32 -7.77 10.83
#